data_AF-A0A519HI28-F1
#
_entry.id   AF-A0A519HI28-F1
#
_cell.length_a   1.000
_cell.length_b   1.000
_cell.length_c   1.000
_cell.angle_alpha   90.00
_cell.angle_beta   90.00
_cell.angle_gamma   90.00
#
_symmetry.space_group_name_H-M   'P 1'
#
loop_
_entity.id
_entity.type
_entity.pdbx_description
1 polymer ?
#
loop_
_entity_poly.entity_id
_entity_poly.type
_entity_poly.pdbx_seq_one_letter_code
_entity_poly.pdbx_strand_id
1 'polypeptide(L)' 'MTETDQIEALLNIVDAERTQTREESERLVVLGYAERRGKAGYWPTNAGWNLLGDRGRPYNP' A
#
# COMPACT_ATOMS: atom_id res chain seq x y z
N MET A 1 -2.25 5.35 11.85
CA MET A 1 -1.80 5.43 10.46
C MET A 1 -2.86 6.21 9.71
N THR A 2 -2.52 7.42 9.27
CA THR A 2 -3.39 8.24 8.45
C THR A 2 -3.54 7.64 7.05
N GLU A 3 -4.45 8.17 6.24
CA GLU A 3 -4.58 7.77 4.83
C GLU A 3 -3.29 8.08 4.04
N THR A 4 -2.65 9.22 4.31
CA THR A 4 -1.35 9.56 3.71
C THR A 4 -0.29 8.54 4.10
N ASP A 5 -0.21 8.15 5.37
CA ASP A 5 0.73 7.11 5.81
C ASP A 5 0.44 5.76 5.13
N GLN A 6 -0.83 5.42 4.91
CA GLN A 6 -1.23 4.20 4.20
C GLN A 6 -0.75 4.21 2.74
N ILE A 7 -0.91 5.34 2.06
CA ILE A 7 -0.47 5.51 0.67
C ILE A 7 1.05 5.43 0.58
N GLU A 8 1.79 6.12 1.44
CA GLU A 8 3.26 6.06 1.44
C GLU A 8 3.77 4.65 1.73
N ALA A 9 3.15 3.94 2.68
CA ALA A 9 3.46 2.56 2.98
C ALA A 9 3.17 1.61 1.79
N LEU A 10 2.06 1.83 1.06
CA LEU A 10 1.75 1.08 -0.16
C LEU A 10 2.74 1.37 -1.28
N LEU A 11 3.19 2.63 -1.43
CA LEU A 11 4.24 3.01 -2.37
C LEU A 11 5.56 2.32 -2.04
N ASN A 12 5.91 2.22 -0.77
CA ASN A 12 7.09 1.48 -0.31
C ASN A 12 7.07 -0.02 -0.66
N ILE A 13 5.88 -0.59 -0.97
CA ILE A 13 5.74 -1.99 -1.39
C ILE A 13 5.91 -2.14 -2.92
N VAL A 14 5.38 -1.21 -3.71
CA VAL A 14 5.29 -1.37 -5.18
C VAL A 14 6.45 -0.72 -5.95
N ASP A 15 7.12 0.26 -5.33
CA ASP A 15 8.25 0.96 -5.92
C ASP A 15 9.57 0.32 -5.48
N ALA A 16 10.32 -0.19 -6.45
CA ALA A 16 11.60 -0.87 -6.22
C ALA A 16 12.70 0.07 -5.71
N GLU A 17 12.57 1.38 -5.90
CA GLU A 17 13.52 2.37 -5.38
C GLU A 17 13.23 2.72 -3.91
N ARG A 18 12.08 2.28 -3.37
CA ARG A 18 11.65 2.58 -2.01
C ARG A 18 11.93 1.43 -1.06
N THR A 19 12.12 1.77 0.21
CA THR A 19 12.38 0.78 1.26
C THR A 19 11.08 0.37 1.92
N GLN A 20 10.68 -0.88 1.67
CA GLN A 20 9.60 -1.51 2.40
C GLN A 20 9.96 -1.67 3.88
N THR A 21 9.09 -1.20 4.79
CA THR A 21 9.20 -1.54 6.21
C THR A 21 8.22 -2.66 6.58
N ARG A 22 8.68 -3.57 7.43
CA ARG A 22 7.86 -4.70 7.89
C ARG A 22 6.66 -4.24 8.69
N GLU A 23 6.85 -3.28 9.59
CA GLU A 23 5.81 -2.81 10.50
C GLU A 23 4.66 -2.13 9.74
N GLU A 24 4.97 -1.25 8.77
CA GLU A 24 3.94 -0.62 7.94
C GLU A 24 3.21 -1.64 7.09
N SER A 25 3.95 -2.61 6.53
CA SER A 25 3.36 -3.67 5.71
C SER A 25 2.41 -4.58 6.51
N GLU A 26 2.76 -4.91 7.77
CA GLU A 26 1.88 -5.67 8.66
C GLU A 26 0.61 -4.88 9.01
N ARG A 27 0.72 -3.56 9.23
CA ARG A 27 -0.45 -2.69 9.45
C ARG A 27 -1.35 -2.63 8.22
N LEU A 28 -0.79 -2.56 7.01
CA LEU A 28 -1.57 -2.63 5.76
C LEU A 28 -2.29 -3.97 5.59
N VAL A 29 -1.71 -5.07 6.05
CA VAL A 29 -2.38 -6.38 6.07
C VAL A 29 -3.57 -6.37 7.03
N VAL A 30 -3.42 -5.80 8.22
CA VAL A 30 -4.52 -5.67 9.19
C VAL A 30 -5.66 -4.82 8.63
N LEU A 31 -5.33 -3.77 7.86
CA LEU A 31 -6.31 -2.90 7.20
C LEU A 31 -6.92 -3.49 5.92
N GLY A 32 -6.43 -4.65 5.46
CA GLY A 32 -6.89 -5.28 4.23
C GLY A 32 -6.39 -4.63 2.93
N TYR A 33 -5.43 -3.69 3.03
CA TYR A 33 -4.83 -3.02 1.87
C TYR A 33 -3.64 -3.78 1.28
N ALA A 34 -3.02 -4.67 2.04
CA ALA A 34 -1.96 -5.55 1.57
C ALA A 34 -2.19 -7.01 1.99
N GLU A 35 -1.53 -7.93 1.31
CA GLU A 35 -1.47 -9.34 1.65
C GLU A 35 -0.01 -9.82 1.72
N ARG A 36 0.22 -10.90 2.47
CA ARG A 36 1.55 -11.52 2.54
C ARG A 36 1.80 -12.35 1.29
N ARG A 37 2.88 -12.05 0.58
CA ARG A 37 3.27 -12.74 -0.65
C ARG A 37 4.59 -13.47 -0.44
N GLY A 38 4.51 -14.79 -0.21
CA GLY A 38 5.68 -15.65 -0.02
C GLY A 38 6.44 -15.40 1.29
N LYS A 39 7.71 -15.83 1.33
CA LYS A 39 8.52 -15.87 2.57
C LYS A 39 8.93 -14.51 3.13
N ALA A 40 8.92 -13.43 2.34
CA ALA A 40 9.44 -12.13 2.75
C ALA A 40 8.70 -10.92 2.17
N GLY A 41 7.71 -11.12 1.29
CA GLY A 41 7.08 -10.03 0.55
C GLY A 41 5.71 -9.67 1.06
N TYR A 42 5.30 -8.45 0.75
CA TYR A 42 3.92 -8.00 0.83
C TYR A 42 3.50 -7.49 -0.54
N TRP A 43 2.19 -7.50 -0.80
CA TRP A 43 1.65 -7.03 -2.06
C TRP A 43 0.33 -6.32 -1.83
N PRO A 44 0.00 -5.22 -2.53
CA PRO A 44 -1.30 -4.59 -2.37
C PRO A 44 -2.44 -5.51 -2.81
N THR A 45 -3.53 -5.51 -2.04
CA THR A 45 -4.81 -6.09 -2.47
C THR A 45 -5.49 -5.17 -3.48
N ASN A 46 -6.64 -5.58 -4.03
CA ASN A 46 -7.47 -4.70 -4.84
C ASN A 46 -7.85 -3.40 -4.11
N ALA A 47 -8.11 -3.47 -2.80
CA ALA A 47 -8.39 -2.28 -2.00
C ALA A 47 -7.17 -1.36 -1.89
N GLY A 48 -5.96 -1.93 -1.73
CA GLY A 48 -4.72 -1.14 -1.72
C GLY A 48 -4.45 -0.47 -3.06
N TRP A 49 -4.68 -1.17 -4.17
CA TRP A 49 -4.59 -0.58 -5.51
C TRP A 49 -5.62 0.53 -5.75
N ASN A 50 -6.85 0.36 -5.25
CA ASN A 50 -7.87 1.41 -5.31
C ASN A 50 -7.45 2.65 -4.50
N LEU A 51 -6.91 2.47 -3.30
CA LEU A 51 -6.42 3.58 -2.47
C LEU A 51 -5.28 4.36 -3.16
N LEU A 52 -4.35 3.64 -3.82
CA LEU A 52 -3.31 4.28 -4.65
C LEU A 52 -3.92 5.02 -5.86
N GLY A 53 -4.92 4.41 -6.50
CA GLY A 53 -5.56 4.93 -7.71
C GLY A 53 -6.51 6.11 -7.47
N ASP A 54 -7.14 6.21 -6.31
CA ASP A 54 -8.05 7.32 -5.96
C ASP A 54 -7.32 8.68 -5.97
N ARG A 55 -5.99 8.67 -5.74
CA ARG A 55 -5.16 9.87 -5.85
C ARG A 55 -4.68 10.17 -7.28
N GLY A 56 -4.77 9.18 -8.18
CA GLY A 56 -4.43 9.29 -9.60
C GLY A 56 -5.63 9.45 -10.53
N ARG A 57 -6.87 9.32 -10.03
CA ARG A 57 -8.06 9.63 -10.82
C ARG A 57 -8.01 11.10 -11.24
N PRO A 58 -8.24 11.42 -12.53
CA PRO A 58 -8.44 12.80 -12.93
C PRO A 58 -9.58 13.38 -12.10
N TYR A 59 -9.35 14.58 -11.56
CA TYR A 59 -10.35 15.36 -10.85
C TYR A 59 -11.67 15.34 -11.63
N ASN A 60 -12.73 14.81 -11.01
CA ASN A 60 -14.06 14.91 -11.54
C ASN A 60 -14.74 16.12 -10.88
N PRO A 61 -14.92 17.25 -11.61
CA PRO A 61 -15.53 18.47 -11.08
C PRO A 61 -16.99 18.28 -10.61
#